data_AF-A0A6J1W1Q7-F1
#
_entry.id   AF-A0A6J1W1Q7-F1
#
_cell.length_a   1.000
_cell.length_b   1.000
_cell.length_c   1.000
_cell.angle_alpha   90.00
_cell.angle_beta   90.00
_cell.angle_gamma   90.00
#
_symmetry.space_group_name_H-M   'P 1'
#
loop_
_entity.id
_entity.type
_entity.pdbx_description
1 polymer ?
#
loop_
_entity_poly.entity_id
_entity_poly.type
_entity_poly.pdbx_seq_one_letter_code
_entity_poly.pdbx_strand_id
1 'polypeptide(L)'
;MKCIPYSVLLKDLDMRNLRELEDLIIEAVYTDIIQGKLDQRNQVLEVDFCIGRDIQRKDISSVIKTLNEWCDGCEAVLLGIEQQVLRANQYKENHNRTQQQVETEVSVL
;
A
#
# COMPACT_ATOMS: atom_id res chain seq x y z
N MET A 1 -4.09 5.13 -2.20
CA MET A 1 -4.83 6.36 -2.50
C MET A 1 -4.83 7.27 -1.28
N LYS A 2 -4.27 8.47 -1.41
CA LYS A 2 -4.29 9.49 -0.35
C LYS A 2 -5.32 10.54 -0.75
N CYS A 3 -6.19 10.93 0.17
CA CYS A 3 -7.25 11.89 -0.10
C CYS A 3 -6.91 13.24 0.56
N ILE A 4 -6.91 14.31 -0.22
CA ILE A 4 -6.68 15.67 0.27
C ILE A 4 -8.01 16.43 0.22
N PRO A 5 -8.52 16.92 1.36
CA PRO A 5 -9.75 17.71 1.37
C PRO A 5 -9.59 19.03 0.62
N TYR A 6 -10.64 19.45 -0.09
CA TYR A 6 -10.67 20.73 -0.78
C TYR A 6 -10.52 21.90 0.19
N SER A 7 -11.01 21.78 1.42
CA SER A 7 -10.81 22.80 2.46
C SER A 7 -9.34 23.07 2.78
N VAL A 8 -8.49 22.05 2.73
CA VAL A 8 -7.04 22.19 2.92
C VAL A 8 -6.43 22.89 1.72
N LEU A 9 -6.78 22.47 0.50
CA LEU A 9 -6.27 23.09 -0.72
C LEU A 9 -6.70 24.55 -0.85
N LEU A 10 -7.97 24.87 -0.60
CA LEU A 10 -8.49 26.24 -0.62
C LEU A 10 -7.76 27.14 0.38
N LYS A 11 -7.51 26.63 1.59
CA LYS A 11 -6.82 27.40 2.63
C LYS A 11 -5.34 27.60 2.30
N ASP A 12 -4.64 26.53 1.94
CA ASP A 12 -3.18 26.55 1.78
C ASP A 12 -2.75 27.21 0.46
N LEU A 13 -3.63 27.20 -0.56
CA LEU A 13 -3.43 27.92 -1.83
C LEU A 13 -4.06 29.32 -1.84
N ASP A 14 -4.67 29.76 -0.71
CA ASP A 14 -5.41 31.02 -0.57
C ASP A 14 -6.47 31.25 -1.68
N MET A 15 -7.20 30.18 -2.02
CA MET A 15 -8.26 30.19 -3.01
C MET A 15 -9.64 30.32 -2.36
N ARG A 16 -10.48 31.17 -2.95
CA ARG A 16 -11.86 31.42 -2.45
C ARG A 16 -12.94 30.75 -3.29
N ASN A 17 -12.58 30.34 -4.51
CA ASN A 17 -13.50 29.81 -5.49
C ASN A 17 -13.20 28.33 -5.75
N LEU A 18 -14.21 27.48 -5.56
CA LEU A 18 -14.11 26.06 -5.84
C LEU A 18 -13.76 25.78 -7.31
N ARG A 19 -14.28 26.60 -8.23
CA ARG A 19 -14.05 26.41 -9.66
C ARG A 19 -12.59 26.59 -10.04
N GLU A 20 -11.95 27.64 -9.51
CA GLU A 20 -10.53 27.91 -9.76
C GLU A 20 -9.64 26.80 -9.19
N LEU A 21 -10.02 26.24 -8.03
CA LEU A 21 -9.32 25.08 -7.48
C LEU A 21 -9.45 23.85 -8.40
N GLU A 22 -10.66 23.54 -8.85
CA GLU A 22 -10.89 22.41 -9.76
C GLU A 22 -10.13 22.59 -11.09
N ASP A 23 -10.16 23.79 -11.68
CA ASP A 23 -9.44 24.08 -12.93
C ASP A 23 -7.91 23.92 -12.75
N LEU A 24 -7.33 24.37 -11.63
CA LEU A 24 -5.91 24.17 -11.31
C LEU A 24 -5.55 22.69 -11.11
N ILE A 25 -6.39 21.93 -10.40
CA ILE A 25 -6.19 20.49 -10.21
C ILE A 25 -6.24 19.78 -11.57
N ILE A 26 -7.21 20.13 -12.42
CA ILE A 26 -7.33 19.59 -13.77
C ILE A 26 -6.05 19.87 -14.55
N GLU A 27 -5.54 21.11 -14.56
CA GLU A 27 -4.28 21.45 -15.22
C GLU A 27 -3.09 20.63 -14.70
N ALA A 28 -2.98 20.44 -13.39
CA ALA A 28 -1.94 19.61 -12.78
C ALA A 28 -2.02 18.12 -13.20
N VAL A 29 -3.24 17.61 -13.41
CA VAL A 29 -3.45 16.26 -13.96
C VAL A 29 -3.12 16.20 -15.44
N TYR A 30 -3.53 17.20 -16.22
CA TYR A 30 -3.24 17.28 -17.66
C TYR A 30 -1.75 17.43 -17.97
N THR A 31 -0.98 18.00 -17.05
CA THR A 31 0.48 18.15 -17.13
C THR A 31 1.25 16.96 -16.55
N ASP A 32 0.55 15.89 -16.16
CA ASP A 32 1.11 14.68 -15.56
C ASP A 32 1.89 14.92 -14.25
N ILE A 33 1.68 16.06 -13.58
CA ILE A 33 2.27 16.35 -12.26
C ILE A 33 1.63 15.46 -11.20
N ILE A 34 0.31 15.26 -11.30
CA ILE A 34 -0.49 14.47 -10.38
C ILE A 34 -1.33 13.48 -11.18
N GLN A 35 -1.38 12.24 -10.74
CA GLN A 35 -2.37 11.26 -11.21
C GLN A 35 -3.37 11.00 -10.09
N GLY A 36 -4.64 11.15 -10.41
CA GLY A 36 -5.69 11.12 -9.41
C GLY A 36 -7.07 11.44 -9.97
N LYS A 37 -8.05 11.53 -9.07
CA LYS A 37 -9.44 11.82 -9.40
C LYS A 37 -10.02 12.88 -8.47
N LEU A 38 -10.89 13.72 -9.04
CA LEU A 38 -11.67 14.68 -8.28
C LEU A 38 -12.95 14.00 -7.79
N ASP A 39 -13.16 13.96 -6.48
CA ASP A 39 -14.43 13.58 -5.88
C ASP A 39 -15.15 14.83 -5.36
N GLN A 40 -15.98 15.40 -6.24
CA GLN A 40 -16.77 16.58 -5.93
C GLN A 40 -17.84 16.31 -4.87
N ARG A 41 -18.32 15.07 -4.72
CA ARG A 41 -19.35 14.74 -3.73
C ARG A 41 -18.76 14.78 -2.32
N ASN A 42 -17.58 14.21 -2.14
CA ASN A 42 -16.90 14.18 -0.85
C ASN A 42 -15.97 15.38 -0.64
N GLN A 43 -15.83 16.25 -1.65
CA GLN A 43 -14.97 17.44 -1.62
C GLN A 43 -13.50 17.07 -1.33
N VAL A 44 -13.01 16.03 -2.02
CA VAL A 44 -11.63 15.53 -1.88
C VAL A 44 -10.97 15.33 -3.24
N LEU A 45 -9.65 15.55 -3.26
CA LEU A 45 -8.77 15.12 -4.34
C LEU A 45 -8.16 13.79 -3.95
N GLU A 46 -8.45 12.75 -4.73
CA GLU A 46 -7.83 11.45 -4.59
C GLU A 46 -6.53 11.44 -5.41
N VAL A 47 -5.40 11.24 -4.74
CA VAL A 47 -4.07 11.18 -5.38
C VAL A 47 -3.56 9.74 -5.32
N ASP A 48 -3.25 9.21 -6.51
CA ASP A 48 -2.64 7.91 -6.70
C ASP A 48 -1.13 8.03 -6.86
N PHE A 49 -0.68 9.02 -7.62
CA PHE A 49 0.73 9.30 -7.88
C PHE A 49 0.98 10.79 -8.04
N CYS A 50 2.18 11.25 -7.73
CA CYS A 50 2.64 12.59 -8.05
C CYS A 50 4.15 12.61 -8.28
N ILE A 51 4.61 13.59 -9.04
CA ILE A 51 6.04 13.82 -9.23
C ILE A 51 6.65 14.52 -8.00
N GLY A 52 7.88 14.13 -7.65
CA GLY A 52 8.64 14.81 -6.61
C GLY A 52 9.18 16.15 -7.13
N ARG A 53 8.62 17.27 -6.67
CA ARG A 53 9.02 18.61 -7.13
C ARG A 53 10.35 19.07 -6.52
N ASP A 54 10.51 18.90 -5.21
CA ASP A 54 11.64 19.42 -4.45
C ASP A 54 12.33 18.28 -3.70
N ILE A 55 13.65 18.17 -3.84
CA ILE A 55 14.48 17.27 -3.01
C ILE A 55 15.59 18.11 -2.39
N GLN A 56 15.55 18.32 -1.08
CA GLN A 56 16.63 18.99 -0.36
C GLN A 56 17.64 17.94 0.15
N ARG A 57 18.93 18.29 0.23
CA ARG A 57 19.97 17.35 0.70
C ARG A 57 19.67 16.75 2.07
N LYS A 58 19.01 17.50 2.95
CA LYS A 58 18.59 17.05 4.29
C LYS A 58 17.53 15.94 4.25
N ASP A 59 16.74 15.87 3.19
CA ASP A 59 15.64 14.91 3.04
C ASP A 59 16.11 13.58 2.43
N ILE A 60 17.35 13.50 1.92
CA ILE A 60 17.90 12.26 1.33
C ILE A 60 17.93 11.15 2.39
N SER A 61 18.33 11.47 3.61
CA SER A 61 18.39 10.48 4.70
C SER A 61 17.01 9.95 5.08
N SER A 62 15.95 10.79 5.04
CA SER A 62 14.59 10.32 5.31
C SER A 62 14.06 9.46 4.17
N VAL A 63 14.34 9.81 2.90
CA VAL A 63 14.00 8.98 1.74
C VAL A 63 14.63 7.59 1.84
N ILE A 64 15.93 7.50 2.14
CA ILE A 64 16.63 6.21 2.32
C ILE A 64 15.98 5.41 3.46
N LYS A 65 15.70 6.07 4.59
CA LYS A 65 15.06 5.43 5.74
C LYS A 65 13.69 4.86 5.36
N THR A 66 12.84 5.63 4.70
CA THR A 66 11.50 5.19 4.28
C THR A 66 11.56 4.03 3.27
N LEU A 67 12.52 4.05 2.35
CA LEU A 67 12.73 2.93 1.42
C LEU A 67 13.15 1.65 2.14
N ASN A 68 14.08 1.75 3.11
CA ASN A 68 14.48 0.59 3.89
C ASN A 68 13.33 0.04 4.74
N GLU A 69 12.58 0.90 5.42
CA GLU A 69 11.40 0.50 6.19
C GLU A 69 10.36 -0.23 5.32
N TRP A 70 10.21 0.20 4.06
CA TRP A 70 9.33 -0.48 3.11
C TRP A 70 9.90 -1.85 2.69
N CYS A 71 11.19 -1.95 2.38
CA CYS A 71 11.86 -3.22 2.07
C CYS A 71 11.75 -4.22 3.23
N ASP A 72 12.07 -3.80 4.45
CA ASP A 72 11.99 -4.62 5.66
C ASP A 72 10.55 -5.12 5.89
N GLY A 73 9.56 -4.25 5.66
CA GLY A 73 8.15 -4.62 5.73
C GLY A 73 7.76 -5.67 4.71
N CYS A 74 8.24 -5.56 3.46
CA CYS A 74 8.03 -6.56 2.43
C CYS A 74 8.69 -7.90 2.77
N GLU A 75 9.94 -7.88 3.25
CA GLU A 75 10.67 -9.07 3.65
C GLU A 75 9.98 -9.78 4.82
N ALA A 76 9.54 -9.04 5.83
CA ALA A 76 8.82 -9.60 6.98
C ALA A 76 7.51 -10.29 6.56
N VAL A 77 6.76 -9.71 5.63
CA VAL A 77 5.53 -10.33 5.09
C VAL A 77 5.85 -11.60 4.30
N LEU A 78 6.87 -11.57 3.43
CA LEU A 78 7.30 -12.74 2.66
C LEU A 78 7.76 -13.88 3.57
N LEU A 79 8.62 -13.61 4.54
CA LEU A 79 9.06 -14.58 5.54
C LEU A 79 7.88 -15.14 6.34
N GLY A 80 6.91 -14.29 6.70
CA GLY A 80 5.69 -14.70 7.35
C GLY A 80 4.92 -15.73 6.52
N ILE A 81 4.76 -15.49 5.21
CA ILE A 81 4.10 -16.40 4.28
C ILE A 81 4.88 -17.71 4.15
N GLU A 82 6.20 -17.66 3.97
CA GLU A 82 7.05 -18.85 3.89
C GLU A 82 6.91 -19.74 5.13
N GLN A 83 6.90 -19.13 6.32
CA GLN A 83 6.69 -19.87 7.57
C GLN A 83 5.29 -20.50 7.63
N GLN A 84 4.25 -19.82 7.15
CA GLN A 84 2.90 -20.43 7.10
C GLN A 84 2.86 -21.62 6.14
N VAL A 85 3.54 -21.53 5.00
CA VAL A 85 3.65 -22.65 4.05
C VAL A 85 4.36 -23.85 4.69
N LEU A 86 5.48 -23.61 5.39
CA LEU A 86 6.20 -24.66 6.11
C LEU A 86 5.33 -25.33 7.16
N ARG A 87 4.62 -24.54 7.98
CA ARG A 87 3.68 -25.06 8.98
C ARG A 87 2.59 -25.90 8.33
N ALA A 88 1.95 -25.42 7.27
CA ALA A 88 0.90 -26.15 6.56
C ALA A 88 1.40 -27.49 6.01
N ASN A 89 2.62 -27.52 5.44
CA ASN A 89 3.23 -28.76 4.96
C ASN A 89 3.54 -29.74 6.11
N GLN A 90 4.09 -29.26 7.23
CA GLN A 90 4.32 -30.10 8.41
C GLN A 90 3.03 -30.70 8.97
N TYR A 91 1.95 -29.91 9.04
CA TYR A 91 0.64 -30.41 9.46
C TYR A 91 0.13 -31.51 8.52
N LYS A 92 0.25 -31.31 7.21
CA LYS A 92 -0.15 -32.28 6.20
C LYS A 92 0.67 -33.58 6.31
N GLU A 93 1.98 -33.49 6.47
CA GLU A 93 2.86 -34.66 6.65
C GLU A 93 2.52 -35.45 7.92
N ASN A 94 2.34 -34.75 9.05
CA ASN A 94 1.94 -35.38 10.30
C ASN A 94 0.57 -36.07 10.18
N HIS A 95 -0.40 -35.40 9.54
CA HIS A 95 -1.72 -35.97 9.32
C HIS A 95 -1.66 -37.25 8.47
N ASN A 96 -0.93 -37.22 7.36
CA ASN A 96 -0.73 -38.39 6.50
C ASN A 96 -0.05 -39.54 7.26
N ARG A 97 0.96 -39.23 8.10
CA ARG A 97 1.64 -40.23 8.92
C ARG A 97 0.68 -40.88 9.92
N THR A 98 -0.15 -40.09 10.58
CA THR A 98 -1.18 -40.61 11.51
C THR A 98 -2.21 -41.46 10.78
N GLN A 99 -2.68 -41.06 9.59
CA GLN A 99 -3.61 -41.87 8.79
C GLN A 99 -2.99 -43.23 8.41
N GLN A 100 -1.75 -43.24 7.92
CA GLN A 100 -1.05 -44.48 7.57
C GLN A 100 -0.86 -45.43 8.75
N GLN A 101 -0.58 -44.90 9.95
CA GLN A 101 -0.48 -45.71 11.17
C GLN A 101 -1.81 -46.38 11.50
N VAL A 102 -2.92 -45.62 11.45
CA VAL A 102 -4.27 -46.16 11.68
C VAL A 102 -4.64 -47.22 10.63
N GLU A 103 -4.37 -46.99 9.35
CA GLU A 103 -4.62 -47.97 8.28
C GLU A 103 -3.82 -49.26 8.46
N THR A 104 -2.57 -49.14 8.91
CA THR A 104 -1.71 -50.29 9.19
C THR A 104 -2.26 -51.10 10.37
N GLU A 105 -2.65 -50.44 11.47
CA GLU A 105 -3.23 -51.12 12.64
C GLU A 105 -4.54 -51.86 12.31
N VAL A 106 -5.41 -51.26 11.49
CA VAL A 106 -6.66 -51.90 11.04
C VAL A 106 -6.39 -53.09 10.13
N SER A 107 -5.34 -53.07 9.30
CA SER A 107 -5.01 -54.16 8.38
C SER A 107 -4.40 -55.40 9.07
N VAL A 108 -3.96 -55.25 10.33
CA VAL A 108 -3.33 -56.32 11.13
C VAL A 108 -4.36 -57.02 12.04
N LEU A 109 -5.60 -56.52 12.10
CA LEU A 109 -6.76 -57.13 12.77
C LEU A 109 -7.54 -58.06 11.82
#